data_AF-A0A5N6MEY1-F1
#
_entry.id   AF-A0A5N6MEY1-F1
#
_cell.length_a   1.000
_cell.length_b   1.000
_cell.length_c   1.000
_cell.angle_alpha   90.00
_cell.angle_beta   90.00
_cell.angle_gamma   90.00
#
_symmetry.space_group_name_H-M   'P 1'
#
loop_
_entity.id
_entity.type
_entity.pdbx_description
1 polymer ?
#
loop_
_entity_poly.entity_id
_entity_poly.type
_entity_poly.pdbx_seq_one_letter_code
_entity_poly.pdbx_strand_id
1 'polypeptide(L)' 'MSAAVAVRQGVAGFVRFFRDVMGEDAYRKYTDFHARSGCSSPLMSERDFWRDKMDRQDANPEGRCC' A
#
# COMPACT_ATOMS: atom_id res chain seq x y z
N MET A 1 -25.88 -16.83 -13.15
CA MET A 1 -24.47 -16.37 -13.17
C MET A 1 -23.59 -17.60 -13.10
N SER A 2 -22.72 -17.83 -14.08
CA SER A 2 -21.96 -19.09 -14.19
C SER A 2 -20.97 -19.22 -13.02
N ALA A 3 -20.88 -20.39 -12.39
CA ALA A 3 -20.03 -20.62 -11.20
C ALA A 3 -18.56 -20.23 -11.42
N ALA A 4 -18.06 -20.39 -12.64
CA ALA A 4 -16.71 -19.95 -13.04
C ALA A 4 -16.49 -18.43 -12.90
N VAL A 5 -17.52 -17.61 -13.09
CA VAL A 5 -17.44 -16.16 -12.91
C VAL A 5 -17.35 -15.81 -11.43
N ALA A 6 -18.13 -16.50 -10.58
CA ALA A 6 -18.11 -16.29 -9.13
C ALA A 6 -16.75 -16.66 -8.52
N VAL A 7 -16.16 -17.79 -8.94
CA VAL A 7 -14.81 -18.20 -8.49
C VAL A 7 -13.75 -17.19 -8.90
N ARG A 8 -13.77 -16.71 -10.15
CA ARG A 8 -12.81 -15.68 -10.60
C ARG A 8 -12.95 -14.38 -9.82
N GLN A 9 -14.17 -13.95 -9.53
CA GLN A 9 -14.41 -12.75 -8.72
C GLN A 9 -13.91 -12.92 -7.28
N GLY A 10 -14.15 -14.09 -6.67
CA GLY A 10 -13.64 -14.42 -5.33
C GLY A 10 -12.11 -14.41 -5.25
N VAL A 11 -11.44 -15.04 -6.22
CA VAL A 11 -9.96 -15.05 -6.30
C VAL A 11 -9.41 -13.63 -6.51
N ALA A 12 -10.00 -12.84 -7.41
CA ALA A 12 -9.57 -11.46 -7.64
C ALA A 12 -9.74 -10.57 -6.38
N GLY A 13 -10.84 -10.76 -5.64
CA GLY A 13 -11.07 -10.09 -4.36
C GLY A 13 -10.05 -10.49 -3.30
N PHE A 14 -9.75 -11.78 -3.18
CA PHE A 14 -8.75 -12.30 -2.24
C PHE A 14 -7.35 -11.79 -2.56
N VAL A 15 -6.93 -11.82 -3.83
CA VAL A 15 -5.64 -11.28 -4.27
C VAL A 15 -5.53 -9.79 -3.95
N ARG A 16 -6.60 -9.00 -4.19
CA ARG A 16 -6.64 -7.58 -3.82
C ARG A 16 -6.53 -7.37 -2.31
N PHE A 17 -7.22 -8.18 -1.52
CA PHE A 17 -7.13 -8.11 -0.06
C PHE A 17 -5.70 -8.43 0.42
N PHE A 18 -5.08 -9.50 -0.09
CA PHE A 18 -3.69 -9.85 0.24
C PHE A 18 -2.71 -8.75 -0.17
N ARG A 19 -2.92 -8.14 -1.34
CA ARG A 19 -2.20 -6.96 -1.82
C ARG A 19 -2.26 -5.79 -0.84
N ASP A 20 -3.47 -5.48 -0.40
CA ASP A 20 -3.73 -4.38 0.50
C ASP A 20 -3.15 -4.64 1.91
N VAL A 21 -3.14 -5.90 2.36
CA VAL A 21 -2.59 -6.33 3.67
C VAL A 21 -1.07 -6.41 3.67
N MET A 22 -0.46 -6.98 2.61
CA MET A 22 1.00 -7.03 2.45
C MET A 22 1.61 -5.65 2.21
N GLY A 23 0.77 -4.65 1.90
CA GLY A 23 1.18 -3.28 1.71
C GLY A 23 1.90 -3.03 0.39
N GLU A 24 1.79 -3.94 -0.59
CA GLU A 24 2.33 -3.69 -1.94
C GLU A 24 1.62 -2.52 -2.63
N ASP A 25 0.43 -2.15 -2.16
CA ASP A 25 -0.36 -1.03 -2.66
C ASP A 25 -0.13 0.29 -1.89
N ALA A 26 0.83 0.33 -0.96
CA ALA A 26 1.10 1.50 -0.13
C ALA A 26 1.44 2.75 -0.95
N TYR A 27 2.19 2.61 -2.05
CA TYR A 27 2.51 3.73 -2.94
C TYR A 27 1.26 4.27 -3.65
N ARG A 28 0.38 3.38 -4.14
CA ARG A 28 -0.90 3.78 -4.75
C ARG A 28 -1.79 4.53 -3.76
N LYS A 29 -1.88 4.05 -2.52
CA LYS A 29 -2.62 4.75 -1.45
C LYS A 29 -2.02 6.13 -1.16
N TYR A 30 -0.69 6.25 -1.19
CA TYR A 30 0.01 7.53 -1.06
C TYR A 30 -0.33 8.49 -2.20
N THR A 31 -0.29 8.05 -3.47
CA THR A 31 -0.63 8.92 -4.61
C THR A 31 -2.10 9.36 -4.58
N ASP A 32 -3.01 8.44 -4.23
CA ASP A 32 -4.44 8.76 -4.09
C ASP A 32 -4.69 9.77 -2.96
N PHE A 33 -4.02 9.59 -1.82
CA PHE A 33 -4.08 10.54 -0.72
C PHE A 33 -3.49 11.89 -1.10
N HIS A 34 -2.35 11.91 -1.80
CA HIS A 34 -1.70 13.13 -2.26
C HIS A 34 -2.62 13.93 -3.20
N ALA A 35 -3.22 13.25 -4.18
CA ALA A 35 -4.17 13.85 -5.12
C ALA A 35 -5.44 14.39 -4.42
N ARG A 36 -5.95 13.69 -3.40
CA ARG A 36 -7.16 14.12 -2.65
C ARG A 36 -6.87 15.20 -1.60
N SER A 37 -5.69 15.19 -1.00
CA SER A 37 -5.31 16.12 0.07
C SER A 37 -4.95 17.51 -0.45
N GLY A 38 -4.68 17.66 -1.76
CA GLY A 38 -4.24 18.93 -2.34
C GLY A 38 -2.89 19.38 -1.77
N CYS A 39 -2.04 18.42 -1.38
CA CYS A 39 -0.76 18.73 -0.76
C CYS A 39 0.15 19.50 -1.74
N SER A 40 0.71 20.62 -1.29
CA SER A 40 1.64 21.43 -2.09
C SER A 40 3.03 20.81 -2.21
N SER A 41 3.35 19.79 -1.39
CA SER A 41 4.60 19.06 -1.53
C SER A 41 4.63 18.30 -2.85
N PRO A 42 5.79 18.24 -3.52
CA PRO A 42 5.94 17.43 -4.73
C PRO A 42 5.65 15.95 -4.42
N LEU A 43 5.04 15.27 -5.40
CA LEU A 43 4.79 13.83 -5.30
C LEU A 43 6.14 13.09 -5.28
N MET A 44 6.36 12.26 -4.27
CA MET A 44 7.58 11.46 -4.17
C MET A 44 7.61 10.39 -5.25
N SER A 45 8.81 10.07 -5.75
CA SER A 45 9.00 8.89 -6.58
C SER A 45 8.72 7.62 -5.77
N GLU A 46 8.36 6.53 -6.44
CA GLU A 46 8.10 5.24 -5.77
C GLU A 46 9.30 4.76 -4.95
N ARG A 47 10.52 4.92 -5.49
CA ARG A 47 11.75 4.55 -4.80
C ARG A 47 11.96 5.39 -3.53
N ASP A 48 11.76 6.70 -3.62
CA ASP A 48 11.94 7.60 -2.49
C ASP A 48 10.91 7.34 -1.40
N PHE A 49 9.65 7.05 -1.78
CA PHE A 49 8.59 6.66 -0.87
C PHE A 49 8.97 5.40 -0.07
N TRP A 50 9.48 4.36 -0.75
CA TRP A 50 9.88 3.13 -0.08
C TRP A 50 11.09 3.32 0.83
N ARG A 51 12.09 4.10 0.40
CA ARG A 51 13.23 4.44 1.26
C ARG A 51 12.78 5.16 2.52
N ASP A 52 12.00 6.23 2.36
CA ASP A 52 11.47 7.04 3.47
C ASP A 52 10.55 6.22 4.41
N LYS A 53 9.78 5.27 3.89
CA LYS A 53 8.99 4.33 4.69
C LYS A 53 9.89 3.41 5.54
N MET A 54 10.95 2.85 4.96
CA MET A 54 11.91 2.02 5.70
C MET A 54 12.69 2.84 6.73
N ASP A 55 13.15 4.05 6.37
CA ASP A 55 13.86 4.95 7.27
C ASP A 55 13.02 5.28 8.51
N ARG A 56 11.72 5.50 8.35
CA ARG A 56 10.80 5.71 9.49
C ARG A 56 10.66 4.48 10.38
N GLN A 57 10.64 3.28 9.80
CA GLN A 57 10.57 2.02 10.57
C GLN A 57 11.88 1.76 11.32
N ASP A 58 13.02 2.06 10.71
CA ASP A 58 14.33 1.95 11.35
C ASP A 58 14.50 2.99 12.47
N ALA A 59 14.03 4.22 12.26
CA ALA A 59 14.11 5.32 13.22
C ALA A 59 13.09 5.18 14.38
N ASN A 60 11.94 4.55 14.15
CA ASN A 60 10.95 4.26 15.18
C ASN A 60 10.72 2.74 15.29
N PRO A 61 11.68 1.99 15.85
CA PRO A 61 11.57 0.55 15.99
C PRO A 61 10.63 0.24 17.14
N GLU A 62 9.33 0.19 16.84
CA GLU A 62 8.27 -0.12 17.80
C GLU A 62 8.48 -1.55 18.31
N GLY A 63 8.88 -1.69 19.58
CA GLY A 63 9.11 -3.00 20.19
C GLY A 63 10.48 -3.61 19.88
N ARG A 64 11.57 -2.85 20.06
CA ARG A 64 12.83 -3.52 20.40
C ARG A 64 12.65 -4.16 21.78
N CYS A 65 12.41 -5.46 21.76
CA CYS A 65 12.39 -6.31 22.94
C CYS A 65 13.82 -6.43 23.47
N CYS A 66 14.30 -5.35 24.08
CA CYS A 66 15.42 -5.35 25.01
C CYS A 66 14.94 -4.72 26.31
#